data_AF-A0AAJ5W2R5-F1
#
_entry.id   AF-A0AAJ5W2R5-F1
#
_cell.length_a   1.000
_cell.length_b   1.000
_cell.length_c   1.000
_cell.angle_alpha   90.00
_cell.angle_beta   90.00
_cell.angle_gamma   90.00
#
_symmetry.space_group_name_H-M   'P 1'
#
loop_
_entity.id
_entity.type
_entity.pdbx_description
1 polymer ?
#
loop_
_entity_poly.entity_id
_entity_poly.type
_entity_poly.pdbx_seq_one_letter_code
_entity_poly.pdbx_strand_id
1 'polypeptide(L)'
;MRTRLRTRSIALAMASAMLASTIAFAAPAVAAESLGATQAASAAADLSIRVLPAKRVASSTPTISGRAIATVKLTAKPGRWTSGASLSYKWFADGKAISGATKSTLTLKSAQIGTRITVKVTGKKAGHTTVSKTSKPTAVVKSGKARPASKTSCPKAYPIKGNQTTRHTSDWIYHVPGGRYYAATHPEESFATESAARAAGYRASKV
;
A
#
# COMPACT_ATOMS: atom_id res chain seq x y z
N MET A 1 6.31 -37.73 -51.94
CA MET A 1 6.42 -39.00 -51.20
C MET A 1 7.37 -38.82 -50.00
N ARG A 2 6.84 -39.06 -48.79
CA ARG A 2 7.53 -39.53 -47.56
C ARG A 2 8.41 -38.55 -46.76
N THR A 3 7.76 -37.89 -45.81
CA THR A 3 8.25 -37.45 -44.49
C THR A 3 9.10 -38.53 -43.82
N ARG A 4 10.28 -38.18 -43.28
CA ARG A 4 11.00 -39.00 -42.28
C ARG A 4 11.62 -38.10 -41.21
N LEU A 5 11.07 -38.22 -40.00
CA LEU A 5 11.58 -37.69 -38.72
C LEU A 5 13.01 -38.17 -38.48
N ARG A 6 13.89 -37.28 -37.99
CA ARG A 6 15.16 -37.65 -37.36
C ARG A 6 15.05 -37.41 -35.85
N THR A 7 14.68 -38.46 -35.13
CA THR A 7 14.82 -38.57 -33.68
C THR A 7 16.26 -39.03 -33.39
N ARG A 8 16.97 -38.35 -32.49
CA ARG A 8 18.25 -38.83 -31.93
C ARG A 8 18.14 -38.94 -30.41
N SER A 9 18.27 -40.17 -29.95
CA SER A 9 18.35 -40.67 -28.57
C SER A 9 19.76 -40.54 -28.00
N ILE A 10 19.90 -40.68 -26.66
CA ILE A 10 20.96 -41.35 -25.85
C ILE A 10 20.50 -41.19 -24.36
N ALA A 11 19.91 -42.22 -23.72
CA ALA A 11 20.49 -43.23 -22.81
C ALA A 11 20.99 -42.65 -21.45
N LEU A 12 20.70 -43.22 -20.26
CA LEU A 12 21.11 -44.55 -19.82
C LEU A 12 20.44 -45.01 -18.48
N ALA A 13 20.00 -46.28 -18.45
CA ALA A 13 19.90 -47.34 -17.41
C ALA A 13 19.42 -47.06 -15.95
N MET A 14 18.51 -47.80 -15.26
CA MET A 14 18.02 -49.21 -15.18
C MET A 14 18.60 -50.03 -13.99
N ALA A 15 17.71 -50.54 -13.11
CA ALA A 15 17.71 -51.87 -12.41
C ALA A 15 16.65 -51.86 -11.27
N SER A 16 15.52 -52.60 -11.29
CA SER A 16 15.27 -54.06 -11.04
C SER A 16 15.67 -54.53 -9.62
N ALA A 17 14.98 -55.39 -8.85
CA ALA A 17 13.77 -56.23 -8.98
C ALA A 17 13.28 -56.72 -7.57
N MET A 18 12.21 -57.52 -7.55
CA MET A 18 11.36 -58.04 -6.45
C MET A 18 12.00 -59.03 -5.43
N LEU A 19 11.36 -59.24 -4.25
CA LEU A 19 10.65 -60.48 -3.82
C LEU A 19 10.22 -60.48 -2.33
N ALA A 20 9.45 -61.50 -1.95
CA ALA A 20 8.37 -61.52 -0.95
C ALA A 20 8.72 -61.97 0.49
N SER A 21 7.80 -61.62 1.41
CA SER A 21 7.22 -62.39 2.52
C SER A 21 8.09 -63.37 3.34
N THR A 22 8.22 -63.12 4.65
CA THR A 22 8.05 -64.15 5.72
C THR A 22 7.88 -63.51 7.10
N ILE A 23 7.00 -64.12 7.90
CA ILE A 23 6.62 -63.82 9.29
C ILE A 23 7.51 -64.61 10.26
N ALA A 24 7.89 -64.04 11.42
CA ALA A 24 8.09 -64.71 12.72
C ALA A 24 8.32 -63.59 13.77
N PHE A 25 7.43 -63.31 14.73
CA PHE A 25 7.11 -64.05 15.97
C PHE A 25 8.31 -64.24 16.92
N ALA A 26 8.42 -63.40 17.95
CA ALA A 26 8.80 -63.78 19.33
C ALA A 26 8.74 -62.54 20.25
N ALA A 27 7.93 -62.66 21.30
CA ALA A 27 7.80 -61.76 22.44
C ALA A 27 8.93 -62.05 23.49
N PRO A 28 8.83 -61.62 24.76
CA PRO A 28 8.98 -60.26 25.31
C PRO A 28 10.03 -60.23 26.46
N ALA A 29 9.97 -59.20 27.32
CA ALA A 29 10.57 -59.08 28.67
C ALA A 29 12.05 -58.63 28.72
N VAL A 30 12.54 -57.86 29.70
CA VAL A 30 12.05 -56.89 30.71
C VAL A 30 13.36 -56.32 31.28
N ALA A 31 13.41 -55.01 31.56
CA ALA A 31 14.09 -54.44 32.74
C ALA A 31 14.06 -52.91 32.63
N ALA A 32 13.43 -52.31 33.62
CA ALA A 32 13.25 -50.88 33.82
C ALA A 32 14.51 -50.21 34.38
N GLU A 33 14.64 -48.89 34.19
CA GLU A 33 15.09 -47.96 35.24
C GLU A 33 14.75 -46.49 34.88
N SER A 34 13.72 -45.95 35.55
CA SER A 34 13.63 -44.61 36.19
C SER A 34 14.27 -43.39 35.48
N LEU A 35 13.54 -42.33 35.11
CA LEU A 35 12.97 -41.27 35.98
C LEU A 35 11.78 -40.54 35.30
N GLY A 36 10.84 -40.03 36.11
CA GLY A 36 9.51 -39.49 35.77
C GLY A 36 9.45 -38.26 34.83
N ALA A 37 8.28 -37.70 34.50
CA ALA A 37 7.04 -37.61 35.27
C ALA A 37 5.79 -37.51 34.37
N THR A 38 4.79 -38.32 34.70
CA THR A 38 3.34 -38.02 34.77
C THR A 38 2.77 -36.91 33.87
N GLN A 39 2.10 -37.31 32.79
CA GLN A 39 1.06 -36.49 32.16
C GLN A 39 -0.22 -36.59 33.00
N ALA A 40 -0.48 -35.59 33.83
CA ALA A 40 -1.74 -35.47 34.56
C ALA A 40 -2.89 -35.27 33.56
N ALA A 41 -3.83 -36.22 33.55
CA ALA A 41 -5.13 -36.06 32.93
C ALA A 41 -5.87 -34.92 33.65
N SER A 42 -6.12 -33.82 32.94
CA SER A 42 -7.08 -32.82 33.39
C SER A 42 -8.41 -33.11 32.71
N ALA A 43 -9.37 -33.59 33.50
CA ALA A 43 -10.78 -33.59 33.15
C ALA A 43 -11.23 -32.14 32.92
N ALA A 44 -11.26 -31.69 31.67
CA ALA A 44 -11.90 -30.45 31.32
C ALA A 44 -13.41 -30.72 31.22
N ALA A 45 -14.17 -30.20 32.18
CA ALA A 45 -15.61 -30.08 32.08
C ALA A 45 -15.99 -29.46 30.73
N ASP A 46 -16.97 -30.05 30.04
CA ASP A 46 -17.55 -29.50 28.82
C ASP A 46 -18.25 -28.16 29.14
N LEU A 47 -17.49 -27.07 29.17
CA LEU A 47 -18.03 -25.73 29.11
C LEU A 47 -18.51 -25.51 27.67
N SER A 48 -19.77 -25.86 27.44
CA SER A 48 -20.54 -25.37 26.30
C SER A 48 -20.59 -23.83 26.37
N ILE A 49 -19.55 -23.16 25.84
CA ILE A 49 -19.57 -21.71 25.62
C ILE A 49 -20.63 -21.49 24.55
N ARG A 50 -21.81 -21.01 24.96
CA ARG A 50 -22.74 -20.36 24.03
C ARG A 50 -22.01 -19.14 23.47
N VAL A 51 -21.33 -19.32 22.34
CA VAL A 51 -20.85 -18.19 21.55
C VAL A 51 -22.10 -17.50 21.02
N LEU A 52 -22.59 -16.52 21.77
CA LEU A 52 -23.60 -15.60 21.27
C LEU A 52 -23.08 -15.04 19.94
N PRO A 53 -23.87 -15.03 18.86
CA PRO A 53 -23.41 -14.50 17.59
C PRO A 53 -22.95 -13.06 17.80
N ALA A 54 -21.64 -12.82 17.65
CA ALA A 54 -21.06 -11.51 17.89
C ALA A 54 -21.77 -10.50 16.98
N LYS A 55 -22.38 -9.48 17.60
CA LYS A 55 -23.11 -8.45 16.86
C LYS A 55 -22.13 -7.75 15.90
N ARG A 56 -22.48 -7.58 14.64
CA ARG A 56 -21.59 -6.94 13.67
C ARG A 56 -21.48 -5.43 13.95
N VAL A 57 -20.28 -4.87 13.85
CA VAL A 57 -20.09 -3.40 13.90
C VAL A 57 -20.83 -2.78 12.71
N ALA A 58 -21.80 -1.91 12.97
CA ALA A 58 -22.46 -1.11 11.95
C ALA A 58 -21.44 -0.12 11.37
N SER A 59 -21.37 -0.03 10.05
CA SER A 59 -20.40 0.82 9.35
C SER A 59 -20.98 1.37 8.05
N SER A 60 -20.68 2.64 7.76
CA SER A 60 -20.95 3.28 6.46
C SER A 60 -19.72 3.21 5.55
N THR A 61 -19.92 3.39 4.24
CA THR A 61 -18.81 3.52 3.29
C THR A 61 -18.04 4.81 3.58
N PRO A 62 -16.73 4.73 3.88
CA PRO A 62 -15.93 5.93 4.13
C PRO A 62 -15.78 6.75 2.85
N THR A 63 -15.71 8.07 3.00
CA THR A 63 -15.45 9.00 1.90
C THR A 63 -14.12 9.71 2.11
N ILE A 64 -13.49 10.16 1.02
CA ILE A 64 -12.27 10.95 1.09
C ILE A 64 -12.62 12.36 0.63
N SER A 65 -12.32 13.35 1.47
CA SER A 65 -12.43 14.76 1.13
C SER A 65 -11.04 15.39 0.97
N GLY A 66 -10.88 16.22 -0.05
CA GLY A 66 -9.63 16.91 -0.36
C GLY A 66 -9.33 16.85 -1.85
N ARG A 67 -8.50 17.78 -2.34
CA ARG A 67 -8.05 17.73 -3.73
C ARG A 67 -6.97 16.67 -3.87
N ALA A 68 -7.11 15.77 -4.84
CA ALA A 68 -6.09 14.80 -5.19
C ALA A 68 -4.93 15.51 -5.91
N ILE A 69 -4.12 16.24 -5.15
CA ILE A 69 -2.98 17.00 -5.64
C ILE A 69 -1.80 16.67 -4.71
N ALA A 70 -0.63 16.38 -5.27
CA ALA A 70 0.58 16.20 -4.46
C ALA A 70 0.84 17.45 -3.60
N THR A 71 1.38 17.26 -2.41
CA THR A 71 1.51 18.24 -1.31
C THR A 71 0.20 18.63 -0.59
N VAL A 72 -0.97 18.26 -1.12
CA VAL A 72 -2.26 18.51 -0.46
C VAL A 72 -2.62 17.39 0.52
N LYS A 73 -3.24 17.77 1.64
CA LYS A 73 -3.77 16.85 2.64
C LYS A 73 -5.16 16.34 2.22
N LEU A 74 -5.29 15.02 2.15
CA LEU A 74 -6.56 14.32 2.08
C LEU A 74 -7.05 13.97 3.50
N THR A 75 -8.36 14.02 3.69
CA THR A 75 -9.02 13.66 4.95
C THR A 75 -10.00 12.53 4.69
N ALA A 76 -9.84 11.42 5.41
CA ALA A 76 -10.79 10.32 5.43
C ALA A 76 -11.95 10.66 6.37
N LYS A 77 -13.16 10.57 5.85
CA LYS A 77 -14.40 10.67 6.60
C LYS A 77 -14.94 9.24 6.79
N PRO A 78 -14.78 8.63 7.98
CA PRO A 78 -15.16 7.25 8.22
C PRO A 78 -16.69 7.01 8.11
N GLY A 79 -17.52 8.05 8.23
CA GLY A 79 -18.97 7.94 8.20
C GLY A 79 -19.53 7.43 9.53
N ARG A 80 -20.70 6.78 9.50
CA ARG A 80 -21.34 6.24 10.71
C ARG A 80 -20.65 4.93 11.11
N TRP A 81 -20.29 4.82 12.38
CA TRP A 81 -19.77 3.60 13.00
C TRP A 81 -20.49 3.34 14.33
N THR A 82 -20.49 2.09 14.80
CA THR A 82 -20.97 1.76 16.15
C THR A 82 -20.24 2.59 17.20
N SER A 83 -20.97 3.19 18.13
CA SER A 83 -20.38 3.98 19.23
C SER A 83 -19.40 3.14 20.05
N GLY A 84 -18.24 3.74 20.36
CA GLY A 84 -17.13 3.09 21.07
C GLY A 84 -16.29 2.13 20.23
N ALA A 85 -16.46 2.09 18.90
CA ALA A 85 -15.59 1.30 18.02
C ALA A 85 -14.24 2.01 17.80
N SER A 86 -13.14 1.26 17.97
CA SER A 86 -11.81 1.72 17.62
C SER A 86 -11.61 1.63 16.10
N LEU A 87 -11.31 2.77 15.46
CA LEU A 87 -11.11 2.85 14.01
C LEU A 87 -9.62 2.89 13.67
N SER A 88 -9.20 1.99 12.78
CA SER A 88 -7.86 1.99 12.18
C SER A 88 -7.96 2.36 10.72
N TYR A 89 -7.02 3.19 10.24
CA TYR A 89 -6.98 3.62 8.85
C TYR A 89 -5.78 2.99 8.15
N LYS A 90 -5.94 2.66 6.88
CA LYS A 90 -4.84 2.27 6.00
C LYS A 90 -5.08 2.85 4.62
N TRP A 91 -4.13 3.64 4.14
CA TRP A 91 -4.22 4.28 2.83
C TRP A 91 -3.50 3.46 1.77
N PHE A 92 -4.04 3.49 0.56
CA PHE A 92 -3.50 2.81 -0.61
C PHE A 92 -3.44 3.76 -1.80
N ALA A 93 -2.35 3.68 -2.56
CA ALA A 93 -2.17 4.33 -3.84
C ALA A 93 -2.20 3.24 -4.92
N ASP A 94 -3.22 3.27 -5.79
CA ASP A 94 -3.44 2.28 -6.84
C ASP A 94 -3.39 0.81 -6.36
N GLY A 95 -3.97 0.57 -5.17
CA GLY A 95 -3.95 -0.75 -4.52
C GLY A 95 -2.69 -1.07 -3.71
N LYS A 96 -1.59 -0.29 -3.86
CA LYS A 96 -0.38 -0.44 -3.05
C LYS A 96 -0.50 0.33 -1.73
N ALA A 97 -0.24 -0.33 -0.60
CA ALA A 97 -0.30 0.32 0.71
C ALA A 97 0.76 1.43 0.83
N ILE A 98 0.35 2.60 1.34
CA ILE A 98 1.26 3.70 1.63
C ILE A 98 1.86 3.49 3.02
N SER A 99 3.17 3.28 3.10
CA SER A 99 3.85 3.05 4.38
C SER A 99 3.70 4.27 5.31
N GLY A 100 3.42 4.01 6.59
CA GLY A 100 3.21 5.04 7.62
C GLY A 100 1.86 5.78 7.55
N ALA A 101 1.01 5.48 6.56
CA ALA A 101 -0.30 6.12 6.40
C ALA A 101 -1.39 5.39 7.20
N THR A 102 -1.39 5.62 8.52
CA THR A 102 -2.38 5.03 9.46
C THR A 102 -3.31 6.06 10.11
N LYS A 103 -3.09 7.35 9.82
CA LYS A 103 -3.90 8.44 10.34
C LYS A 103 -5.16 8.63 9.49
N SER A 104 -6.17 9.31 10.06
CA SER A 104 -7.36 9.75 9.32
C SER A 104 -7.05 10.80 8.24
N THR A 105 -5.84 11.34 8.23
CA THR A 105 -5.35 12.27 7.22
C THR A 105 -4.12 11.72 6.51
N LEU A 106 -3.99 12.05 5.23
CA LEU A 106 -2.86 11.67 4.40
C LEU A 106 -2.38 12.89 3.60
N THR A 107 -1.14 13.31 3.82
CA THR A 107 -0.49 14.27 2.92
C THR A 107 0.07 13.53 1.72
N LEU A 108 -0.41 13.88 0.53
CA LEU A 108 0.09 13.29 -0.70
C LEU A 108 1.51 13.78 -0.97
N LYS A 109 2.39 12.86 -1.30
CA LYS A 109 3.75 13.15 -1.76
C LYS A 109 3.79 13.09 -3.28
N SER A 110 4.88 13.57 -3.86
CA SER A 110 5.12 13.47 -5.30
C SER A 110 5.08 12.02 -5.82
N ALA A 111 5.45 11.05 -4.98
CA ALA A 111 5.39 9.63 -5.31
C ALA A 111 3.98 9.10 -5.61
N GLN A 112 2.92 9.82 -5.20
CA GLN A 112 1.54 9.45 -5.50
C GLN A 112 0.99 10.13 -6.76
N ILE A 113 1.74 11.00 -7.43
CA ILE A 113 1.28 11.65 -8.67
C ILE A 113 0.96 10.58 -9.71
N GLY A 114 -0.19 10.72 -10.39
CA GLY A 114 -0.68 9.76 -11.38
C GLY A 114 -1.42 8.56 -10.78
N THR A 115 -1.46 8.41 -9.46
CA THR A 115 -2.16 7.30 -8.79
C THR A 115 -3.54 7.72 -8.27
N ARG A 116 -4.42 6.74 -8.02
CA ARG A 116 -5.69 6.97 -7.31
C ARG A 116 -5.56 6.53 -5.86
N ILE A 117 -6.14 7.30 -4.95
CA ILE A 117 -6.01 7.05 -3.52
C ILE A 117 -7.28 6.39 -2.99
N THR A 118 -7.12 5.35 -2.19
CA THR A 118 -8.22 4.73 -1.43
C THR A 118 -7.84 4.64 0.04
N VAL A 119 -8.85 4.65 0.91
CA VAL A 119 -8.67 4.43 2.35
C VAL A 119 -9.50 3.23 2.77
N LYS A 120 -8.86 2.30 3.48
CA LYS A 120 -9.54 1.21 4.19
C LYS A 120 -9.64 1.60 5.66
N VAL A 121 -10.87 1.64 6.16
CA VAL A 121 -11.18 1.87 7.57
C VAL A 121 -11.62 0.56 8.18
N THR A 122 -10.95 0.14 9.26
CA THR A 122 -11.27 -1.07 10.01
C THR A 122 -11.77 -0.67 11.39
N GLY A 123 -13.00 -1.04 11.72
CA GLY A 123 -13.59 -0.84 13.05
C GLY A 123 -13.56 -2.11 13.87
N LYS A 124 -13.04 -2.01 15.09
CA LYS A 124 -13.01 -3.08 16.10
C LYS A 124 -13.78 -2.65 17.34
N LYS A 125 -14.54 -3.58 17.94
CA LYS A 125 -15.20 -3.38 19.23
C LYS A 125 -15.26 -4.73 19.96
N ALA A 126 -15.02 -4.73 21.27
CA ALA A 126 -15.15 -5.94 22.09
C ALA A 126 -16.58 -6.50 22.01
N GLY A 127 -16.70 -7.83 21.94
CA GLY A 127 -17.99 -8.51 21.76
C GLY A 127 -18.66 -8.34 20.39
N HIS A 128 -17.95 -7.75 19.41
CA HIS A 128 -18.46 -7.54 18.05
C HIS A 128 -17.47 -8.07 17.00
N THR A 129 -17.97 -8.50 15.83
CA THR A 129 -17.09 -8.88 14.71
C THR A 129 -16.41 -7.65 14.11
N THR A 130 -15.10 -7.73 13.85
CA THR A 130 -14.35 -6.68 13.14
C THR A 130 -14.90 -6.47 11.73
N VAL A 131 -15.07 -5.22 11.32
CA VAL A 131 -15.52 -4.87 9.97
C VAL A 131 -14.52 -3.93 9.32
N SER A 132 -14.19 -4.18 8.06
CA SER A 132 -13.41 -3.25 7.24
C SER A 132 -14.23 -2.75 6.06
N LYS A 133 -14.09 -1.46 5.74
CA LYS A 133 -14.73 -0.80 4.61
C LYS A 133 -13.70 0.02 3.86
N THR A 134 -13.73 -0.07 2.53
CA THR A 134 -12.85 0.70 1.63
C THR A 134 -13.65 1.83 1.00
N SER A 135 -13.03 3.00 0.86
CA SER A 135 -13.64 4.14 0.18
C SER A 135 -13.67 3.95 -1.33
N LYS A 136 -14.48 4.76 -2.02
CA LYS A 136 -14.30 4.97 -3.45
C LYS A 136 -12.91 5.56 -3.74
N PRO A 137 -12.27 5.22 -4.87
CA PRO A 137 -11.02 5.86 -5.29
C PRO A 137 -11.21 7.36 -5.48
N THR A 138 -10.20 8.15 -5.13
CA THR A 138 -10.15 9.57 -5.50
C THR A 138 -9.97 9.72 -7.01
N ALA A 139 -10.14 10.96 -7.49
CA ALA A 139 -9.55 11.35 -8.77
C ALA A 139 -8.04 11.05 -8.80
N VAL A 140 -7.49 10.93 -10.01
CA VAL A 140 -6.05 10.76 -10.22
C VAL A 140 -5.31 11.94 -9.56
N VAL A 141 -4.32 11.63 -8.75
CA VAL A 141 -3.53 12.64 -8.06
C VAL A 141 -2.74 13.44 -9.09
N LYS A 142 -3.04 14.75 -9.17
CA LYS A 142 -2.32 15.69 -10.01
C LYS A 142 -1.04 16.16 -9.32
N SER A 143 -0.08 16.60 -10.11
CA SER A 143 1.10 17.30 -9.60
C SER A 143 0.67 18.64 -8.99
N GLY A 144 1.22 18.97 -7.82
CA GLY A 144 0.95 20.22 -7.11
C GLY A 144 2.09 21.21 -7.15
N LYS A 145 1.90 22.32 -6.43
CA LYS A 145 2.95 23.28 -6.07
C LYS A 145 3.75 22.74 -4.89
N ALA A 146 5.05 22.99 -4.89
CA ALA A 146 5.93 22.78 -3.76
C ALA A 146 6.70 24.05 -3.44
N ARG A 147 7.08 24.18 -2.16
CA ARG A 147 8.01 25.22 -1.73
C ARG A 147 9.39 24.95 -2.37
N PRO A 148 10.08 25.99 -2.86
CA PRO A 148 11.47 25.87 -3.31
C PRO A 148 12.37 25.28 -2.23
N ALA A 149 13.39 24.51 -2.65
CA ALA A 149 14.37 23.94 -1.75
C ALA A 149 15.37 25.01 -1.28
N SER A 150 15.68 25.97 -2.15
CA SER A 150 16.51 27.13 -1.84
C SER A 150 16.13 28.33 -2.72
N LYS A 151 16.84 29.45 -2.55
CA LYS A 151 16.68 30.65 -3.39
C LYS A 151 16.93 30.38 -4.89
N THR A 152 17.69 29.35 -5.24
CA THR A 152 18.09 29.05 -6.62
C THR A 152 17.72 27.64 -7.07
N SER A 153 17.14 26.80 -6.20
CA SER A 153 16.85 25.41 -6.51
C SER A 153 15.47 24.97 -6.05
N CYS A 154 14.85 24.14 -6.87
CA CYS A 154 13.63 23.42 -6.53
C CYS A 154 13.97 22.01 -6.04
N PRO A 155 13.09 21.36 -5.26
CA PRO A 155 13.26 19.96 -4.93
C PRO A 155 13.32 19.10 -6.20
N LYS A 156 14.09 18.00 -6.20
CA LYS A 156 14.26 17.12 -7.37
C LYS A 156 12.93 16.61 -7.96
N ALA A 157 11.91 16.42 -7.12
CA ALA A 157 10.57 16.00 -7.55
C ALA A 157 9.73 17.13 -8.17
N TYR A 158 10.18 18.38 -8.09
CA TYR A 158 9.50 19.59 -8.59
C TYR A 158 10.46 20.44 -9.41
N PRO A 159 10.95 19.96 -10.57
CA PRO A 159 12.05 20.62 -11.26
C PRO A 159 11.67 21.91 -11.99
N ILE A 160 10.40 22.30 -12.07
CA ILE A 160 9.99 23.51 -12.79
C ILE A 160 9.97 24.70 -11.82
N LYS A 161 10.73 25.75 -12.15
CA LYS A 161 10.87 26.97 -11.34
C LYS A 161 9.81 27.99 -11.74
N GLY A 162 8.97 28.43 -10.82
CA GLY A 162 8.01 29.51 -11.02
C GLY A 162 8.39 30.77 -10.27
N ASN A 163 8.33 31.93 -10.93
CA ASN A 163 8.56 33.25 -10.34
C ASN A 163 7.70 34.31 -11.03
N GLN A 164 7.56 35.49 -10.40
CA GLN A 164 6.99 36.64 -11.08
C GLN A 164 8.01 37.28 -12.03
N THR A 165 7.58 37.83 -13.17
CA THR A 165 8.46 38.62 -14.06
C THR A 165 9.06 39.83 -13.38
N THR A 166 8.25 40.47 -12.56
CA THR A 166 8.46 41.78 -11.96
C THR A 166 7.73 41.76 -10.63
N ARG A 167 8.36 42.29 -9.58
CA ARG A 167 7.88 42.24 -8.18
C ARG A 167 6.50 42.86 -7.93
N HIS A 168 5.91 43.50 -8.94
CA HIS A 168 4.65 44.25 -8.87
C HIS A 168 3.66 43.91 -9.97
N THR A 169 3.89 42.83 -10.71
CA THR A 169 2.97 42.38 -11.77
C THR A 169 2.48 40.99 -11.44
N SER A 170 1.18 40.73 -11.63
CA SER A 170 0.57 39.39 -11.46
C SER A 170 0.99 38.39 -12.55
N ASP A 171 2.07 38.68 -13.26
CA ASP A 171 2.61 37.92 -14.38
C ASP A 171 3.53 36.82 -13.85
N TRP A 172 2.96 35.63 -13.73
CA TRP A 172 3.66 34.44 -13.26
C TRP A 172 4.24 33.64 -14.43
N ILE A 173 5.55 33.42 -14.40
CA ILE A 173 6.26 32.63 -15.41
C ILE A 173 6.80 31.36 -14.78
N TYR A 174 6.76 30.25 -15.52
CA TYR A 174 7.52 29.06 -15.20
C TYR A 174 8.68 28.82 -16.17
N HIS A 175 9.76 28.26 -15.64
CA HIS A 175 10.98 27.90 -16.33
C HIS A 175 11.21 26.39 -16.21
N VAL A 176 11.42 25.74 -17.35
CA VAL A 176 11.72 24.31 -17.46
C VAL A 176 13.22 24.05 -17.39
N PRO A 177 13.66 22.92 -16.81
CA PRO A 177 15.07 22.51 -16.85
C PRO A 177 15.60 22.48 -18.29
N GLY A 178 16.78 23.04 -18.52
CA GLY A 178 17.37 23.17 -19.86
C GLY A 178 16.93 24.44 -20.63
N GLY A 179 15.97 25.21 -20.11
CA GLY A 179 15.63 26.51 -20.68
C GLY A 179 16.71 27.56 -20.43
N ARG A 180 16.85 28.53 -21.35
CA ARG A 180 17.86 29.61 -21.33
C ARG A 180 17.99 30.31 -19.97
N TYR A 181 16.87 30.60 -19.33
CA TYR A 181 16.84 31.36 -18.07
C TYR A 181 16.77 30.48 -16.82
N TYR A 182 16.68 29.15 -16.97
CA TYR A 182 16.42 28.24 -15.85
C TYR A 182 17.46 28.32 -14.73
N ALA A 183 18.74 28.43 -15.07
CA ALA A 183 19.82 28.50 -14.08
C ALA A 183 19.79 29.82 -13.29
N ALA A 184 19.43 30.93 -13.94
CA ALA A 184 19.35 32.27 -13.32
C ALA A 184 18.05 32.52 -12.55
N THR A 185 17.00 31.72 -12.80
CA THR A 185 15.71 31.88 -12.12
C THR A 185 15.82 31.53 -10.64
N HIS A 186 15.32 32.45 -9.81
CA HIS A 186 15.07 32.27 -8.39
C HIS A 186 13.63 31.82 -8.18
N PRO A 187 13.37 30.53 -7.91
CA PRO A 187 12.00 30.04 -7.75
C PRO A 187 11.34 30.62 -6.50
N GLU A 188 10.13 31.13 -6.66
CA GLU A 188 9.19 31.42 -5.57
C GLU A 188 8.26 30.23 -5.34
N GLU A 189 7.90 29.54 -6.42
CA GLU A 189 7.14 28.30 -6.41
C GLU A 189 7.83 27.24 -7.27
N SER A 190 7.61 25.96 -6.94
CA SER A 190 8.16 24.83 -7.69
C SER A 190 7.04 23.91 -8.17
N PHE A 191 7.12 23.41 -9.40
CA PHE A 191 6.14 22.52 -10.00
C PHE A 191 6.78 21.22 -10.46
N ALA A 192 6.02 20.13 -10.37
CA ALA A 192 6.47 18.82 -10.85
C ALA A 192 6.29 18.64 -12.36
N THR A 193 5.29 19.32 -12.95
CA THR A 193 4.99 19.26 -14.38
C THR A 193 4.59 20.64 -14.90
N GLU A 194 4.79 20.87 -16.20
CA GLU A 194 4.39 22.15 -16.81
C GLU A 194 2.86 22.30 -16.79
N SER A 195 2.14 21.17 -16.90
CA SER A 195 0.68 21.16 -16.77
C SER A 195 0.23 21.68 -15.40
N ALA A 196 0.95 21.34 -14.32
CA ALA A 196 0.66 21.87 -12.99
C ALA A 196 0.94 23.38 -12.90
N ALA A 197 1.99 23.87 -13.55
CA ALA A 197 2.30 25.31 -13.61
C ALA A 197 1.23 26.08 -14.40
N ARG A 198 0.85 25.58 -15.59
CA ARG A 198 -0.23 26.17 -16.41
C ARG A 198 -1.57 26.15 -15.68
N ALA A 199 -1.93 25.04 -15.02
CA ALA A 199 -3.14 24.93 -14.22
C ALA A 199 -3.15 25.88 -13.00
N ALA A 200 -1.97 26.32 -12.57
CA ALA A 200 -1.79 27.32 -11.52
C ALA A 200 -1.77 28.76 -12.03
N GLY A 201 -1.98 28.98 -13.34
CA GLY A 201 -1.99 30.30 -13.97
C GLY A 201 -0.63 30.80 -14.46
N TYR A 202 0.41 29.96 -14.49
CA TYR A 202 1.75 30.35 -14.92
C TYR A 202 1.87 30.19 -16.43
N ARG A 203 2.43 31.20 -17.10
CA ARG A 203 2.79 31.13 -18.53
C ARG A 203 4.22 30.63 -18.70
N ALA A 204 4.50 30.06 -19.87
CA ALA A 204 5.87 29.65 -20.20
C ALA A 204 6.80 30.86 -20.29
N SER A 205 8.06 30.70 -19.89
CA SER A 205 9.10 31.68 -20.16
C SER A 205 9.29 31.82 -21.67
N LYS A 206 9.38 33.07 -22.16
CA LYS A 206 9.77 33.32 -23.55
C LYS A 206 11.25 32.97 -23.67
N VAL A 207 11.56 32.06 -24.58
CA VAL A 207 12.94 31.62 -24.92
C VAL A 207 13.79 32.77 -25.43
#